data_AF-A0A6I2VIQ6-F1
#
_entry.id   AF-A0A6I2VIQ6-F1
#
_cell.length_a   1.000
_cell.length_b   1.000
_cell.length_c   1.000
_cell.angle_alpha   90.00
_cell.angle_beta   90.00
_cell.angle_gamma   90.00
#
_symmetry.space_group_name_H-M   'P 1'
#
loop_
_entity.id
_entity.type
_entity.pdbx_description
1 polymer ?
#
loop_
_entity_poly.entity_id
_entity_poly.type
_entity_poly.pdbx_seq_one_letter_code
_entity_poly.pdbx_strand_id
1 'polypeptide(L)' 'MTVTSVPYEAVLDELESEAIHIYRETAAAFRDPVLLYSIGKDSSVLLHLALKAFAPAGLPFPVMHVDTTWKFKEMIA' A
#
# COMPACT_ATOMS: atom_id res chain seq x y z
N MET A 1 21.09 29.32 -13.83
CA MET A 1 20.08 28.79 -12.92
C MET A 1 20.37 27.32 -12.69
N THR A 2 20.95 26.97 -11.54
CA THR A 2 21.19 25.58 -11.15
C THR A 2 19.91 25.00 -10.59
N VAL A 3 19.36 23.97 -11.24
CA VAL A 3 18.25 23.19 -10.68
C VAL A 3 18.83 22.39 -9.51
N THR A 4 18.47 22.75 -8.28
CA THR A 4 18.67 21.89 -7.11
C THR A 4 17.75 20.69 -7.23
N SER A 5 18.30 19.51 -7.53
CA SER A 5 17.55 18.26 -7.55
C SER A 5 17.34 17.75 -6.13
N VAL A 6 16.11 17.42 -5.77
CA VAL A 6 15.78 16.73 -4.51
C VAL A 6 16.39 15.31 -4.56
N PRO A 7 17.05 14.82 -3.50
CA PRO A 7 17.52 13.44 -3.45
C PRO A 7 16.35 12.45 -3.59
N TYR A 8 16.54 11.37 -4.34
CA TYR A 8 15.51 10.36 -4.57
C TYR A 8 14.96 9.75 -3.27
N GLU A 9 15.84 9.44 -2.32
CA GLU A 9 15.44 8.90 -1.01
C GLU A 9 14.53 9.86 -0.24
N ALA A 10 14.80 11.17 -0.29
CA ALA A 10 13.96 12.17 0.37
C ALA A 10 12.56 12.23 -0.25
N VAL A 11 12.41 11.90 -1.54
CA VAL A 11 11.11 11.77 -2.19
C VAL A 11 10.40 10.50 -1.74
N LEU A 12 11.10 9.37 -1.63
CA LEU A 12 10.51 8.11 -1.19
C LEU A 12 10.07 8.16 0.28
N ASP A 13 10.86 8.78 1.15
CA ASP A 13 10.53 8.98 2.56
C ASP A 13 9.23 9.78 2.72
N GLU A 14 9.08 10.85 1.93
CA GLU A 14 7.87 11.68 1.94
C GLU A 14 6.65 10.89 1.45
N LEU A 15 6.78 10.19 0.31
CA LEU A 15 5.70 9.37 -0.26
C LEU A 15 5.27 8.23 0.67
N GLU A 16 6.23 7.62 1.36
CA GLU A 16 5.93 6.59 2.36
C GLU A 16 5.17 7.18 3.56
N SER A 17 5.63 8.33 4.08
CA SER A 17 4.96 9.04 5.18
C SER A 17 3.53 9.41 4.82
N GLU A 18 3.32 9.96 3.62
CA GLU A 18 2.01 10.32 3.09
C GLU A 18 1.09 9.10 2.96
N ALA A 19 1.59 8.00 2.39
CA ALA A 19 0.81 6.77 2.26
C ALA A 19 0.41 6.18 3.62
N ILE A 20 1.33 6.16 4.60
CA ILE A 20 1.04 5.70 5.96
C ILE A 20 -0.04 6.58 6.62
N HIS A 21 0.02 7.89 6.44
CA HIS A 21 -0.99 8.81 6.93
C HIS A 21 -2.37 8.49 6.33
N ILE A 22 -2.46 8.32 5.01
CA ILE A 22 -3.71 7.97 4.31
C ILE A 22 -4.29 6.66 4.83
N TYR A 23 -3.46 5.65 5.08
CA TYR A 23 -3.93 4.37 5.66
C TYR A 23 -4.57 4.55 7.03
N ARG A 24 -3.91 5.31 7.92
CA ARG A 24 -4.40 5.53 9.29
C ARG A 24 -5.68 6.35 9.32
N GLU A 25 -5.75 7.41 8.52
CA GLU A 25 -6.98 8.21 8.38
C GLU A 25 -8.12 7.39 7.80
N THR A 26 -7.86 6.56 6.78
CA THR A 26 -8.87 5.67 6.20
C THR A 26 -9.39 4.66 7.23
N ALA A 27 -8.51 4.05 8.02
CA ALA A 27 -8.92 3.12 9.06
C ALA A 27 -9.70 3.80 10.20
N ALA A 28 -9.44 5.08 10.47
CA ALA A 28 -10.17 5.85 11.48
C ALA A 28 -11.53 6.36 10.97
N ALA A 29 -11.63 6.72 9.68
CA ALA A 29 -12.79 7.38 9.11
C ALA A 29 -13.87 6.42 8.58
N PHE A 30 -13.50 5.19 8.22
CA PHE A 30 -14.41 4.23 7.58
C PHE A 30 -14.65 3.00 8.46
N ARG A 31 -15.89 2.48 8.44
CA ARG A 31 -16.29 1.33 9.26
C ARG A 31 -15.75 0.00 8.73
N ASP A 32 -15.87 -0.22 7.42
CA ASP A 32 -15.58 -1.50 6.76
C ASP A 32 -14.64 -1.30 5.54
N PRO A 33 -13.41 -0.74 5.70
CA PRO A 33 -12.48 -0.62 4.59
C PRO A 33 -11.93 -1.97 4.14
N VAL A 34 -11.45 -2.04 2.90
CA VAL A 34 -10.79 -3.24 2.34
C VAL A 34 -9.60 -2.83 1.49
N LEU A 35 -8.50 -3.56 1.59
CA LEU A 35 -7.35 -3.37 0.70
C LEU A 35 -7.46 -4.29 -0.51
N LEU A 36 -7.61 -3.71 -1.70
CA LEU A 36 -7.61 -4.46 -2.95
C LEU A 36 -6.19 -4.90 -3.32
N TYR A 37 -5.97 -6.22 -3.40
CA TYR A 37 -4.68 -6.81 -3.69
C TYR A 37 -4.72 -7.60 -5.00
N SER A 38 -3.92 -7.16 -5.98
CA SER A 38 -3.92 -7.76 -7.33
C SER A 38 -2.80 -8.77 -7.57
N ILE A 39 -1.92 -8.97 -6.59
CA ILE A 39 -0.69 -9.79 -6.73
C ILE A 39 0.30 -9.14 -7.72
N GLY A 40 0.12 -7.84 -7.99
CA GLY A 40 1.03 -7.03 -8.81
C GLY A 40 1.92 -6.13 -7.96
N LYS A 41 2.98 -5.59 -8.58
CA LYS A 41 3.99 -4.75 -7.91
C LYS A 41 3.40 -3.62 -7.05
N ASP A 42 2.40 -2.91 -7.57
CA ASP A 42 1.85 -1.72 -6.92
C ASP A 42 1.05 -2.14 -5.68
N SER A 43 0.19 -3.15 -5.82
CA SER A 43 -0.57 -3.68 -4.69
C SER A 43 0.32 -4.32 -3.62
N SER A 44 1.50 -4.84 -3.99
CA SER A 44 2.48 -5.36 -3.04
C SER A 44 3.18 -4.25 -2.27
N VAL A 45 3.53 -3.14 -2.93
CA VAL A 45 4.06 -1.93 -2.24
C VAL A 45 3.00 -1.37 -1.29
N LEU A 46 1.75 -1.25 -1.75
CA LEU A 46 0.64 -0.80 -0.91
C LEU A 46 0.41 -1.72 0.30
N LEU A 47 0.45 -3.04 0.12
CA LEU A 47 0.37 -4.00 1.23
C LEU A 47 1.52 -3.82 2.23
N HIS A 48 2.74 -3.61 1.74
CA HIS A 48 3.91 -3.34 2.58
C HIS A 48 3.73 -2.05 3.40
N LEU A 49 3.29 -0.96 2.77
CA LEU A 49 3.02 0.32 3.42
C LEU A 49 1.89 0.20 4.44
N ALA A 50 0.83 -0.57 4.15
CA ALA A 50 -0.24 -0.84 5.10
C ALA A 50 0.29 -1.59 6.33
N LEU A 51 1.14 -2.61 6.15
CA LEU A 51 1.78 -3.31 7.27
C LEU A 51 2.64 -2.36 8.12
N LYS A 52 3.40 -1.45 7.49
CA LYS A 52 4.16 -0.41 8.21
C LYS A 52 3.26 0.56 8.96
N ALA A 53 2.12 0.93 8.38
CA ALA A 53 1.20 1.88 9.00
C ALA A 53 0.62 1.37 10.33
N PHE A 54 0.40 0.06 10.47
CA PHE A 54 -0.25 -0.54 11.64
C PHE A 54 0.68 -1.38 12.52
N ALA A 55 1.95 -1.53 12.15
CA ALA A 55 2.93 -2.19 13.00
C ALA A 55 2.98 -1.54 14.41
N PRO A 56 3.10 -2.34 15.49
CA PRO A 56 3.30 -3.80 15.51
C PRO A 56 2.01 -4.63 15.45
N ALA A 57 0.84 -4.01 15.37
CA ALA A 57 -0.43 -4.72 15.25
C ALA A 57 -0.66 -5.24 13.81
N GLY A 58 -1.64 -6.13 13.66
CA GLY A 58 -2.11 -6.57 12.35
C GLY A 58 -2.94 -5.49 11.65
N LEU A 59 -3.23 -5.71 10.37
CA LEU A 59 -4.13 -4.83 9.61
C LEU A 59 -5.53 -4.82 10.25
N PRO A 60 -6.14 -3.64 10.48
CA PRO A 60 -7.50 -3.55 11.03
C PRO A 60 -8.60 -3.84 10.00
N PHE A 61 -8.23 -4.15 8.75
CA PHE A 61 -9.14 -4.43 7.65
C PHE A 61 -8.69 -5.64 6.83
N PRO A 62 -9.63 -6.32 6.14
CA PRO A 62 -9.31 -7.43 5.27
C PRO A 62 -8.56 -6.98 4.01
N VAL A 63 -7.84 -7.93 3.41
CA VAL A 63 -7.25 -7.83 2.08
C VAL A 63 -8.10 -8.66 1.13
N MET A 64 -8.50 -8.09 -0.01
CA MET A 64 -9.35 -8.76 -1.00
C MET A 64 -8.65 -8.89 -2.34
N HIS A 65 -8.64 -10.12 -2.86
CA HIS A 65 -8.25 -10.42 -4.22
C HIS A 65 -9.49 -10.73 -5.06
N VAL A 66 -9.59 -10.09 -6.22
CA VAL A 66 -10.60 -10.45 -7.23
C VAL A 66 -9.95 -11.38 -8.24
N ASP A 67 -10.33 -12.65 -8.23
CA ASP A 67 -9.89 -13.62 -9.23
C ASP A 67 -10.79 -13.55 -10.47
N THR A 68 -10.19 -13.23 -11.61
CA THR A 68 -10.89 -13.16 -12.89
C THR A 68 -10.89 -14.49 -13.63
N THR A 69 -10.16 -15.49 -13.14
CA THR A 69 -9.86 -16.79 -13.78
C THR A 69 -8.96 -16.71 -15.02
N TRP A 70 -8.48 -15.52 -15.40
CA TRP A 70 -7.61 -15.26 -16.56
C TRP A 70 -6.17 -14.88 -16.20
N LYS A 71 -5.77 -14.98 -14.92
CA LYS A 71 -4.42 -14.60 -14.48
C LYS A 71 -3.41 -15.69 -14.81
N PHE A 72 -2.14 -15.29 -14.86
CA PHE A 72 -1.04 -16.25 -14.92
C PHE A 72 -1.15 -17.22 -13.75
N LYS A 73 -0.90 -18.51 -14.01
CA LYS A 73 -1.01 -19.54 -12.96
C LYS A 73 -0.04 -19.24 -11.82
N GLU A 74 1.13 -18.72 -12.16
CA GLU A 74 2.19 -18.30 -11.24
C GLU A 74 1.77 -17.19 -10.27
N MET A 75 0.69 -16.46 -10.57
CA MET A 75 0.16 -15.45 -9.65
C MET A 75 -0.74 -16.04 -8.56
N ILE A 76 -1.31 -17.23 -8.77
CA ILE A 76 -2.36 -17.79 -7.89
C ILE A 76 -1.93 -19.15 -7.30
N ALA A 77 -1.08 -19.91 -8.01
CA ALA A 77 -0.74 -21.31 -7.74
C ALA A 77 0.37 -21.52 -6.70
#